data_AF-A0A953U0R2-F1
#
_entry.id   AF-A0A953U0R2-F1
#
_cell.length_a   1.000
_cell.length_b   1.000
_cell.length_c   1.000
_cell.angle_alpha   90.00
_cell.angle_beta   90.00
_cell.angle_gamma   90.00
#
_symmetry.space_group_name_H-M   'P 1'
#
loop_
_entity.id
_entity.type
_entity.pdbx_description
1 polymer ?
#
loop_
_entity_poly.entity_id
_entity_poly.type
_entity_poly.pdbx_seq_one_letter_code
_entity_poly.pdbx_strand_id
1 'polypeptide(L)' 'MKDAAHRQRYRNFLERLRQARHDAGLTQVDVARRLRRPQSFISKCESGERRIDVIELEELARLYEKPLNFFV' A
#
# COMPACT_ATOMS: atom_id res chain seq x y z
N MET A 1 -19.51 9.03 -10.26
CA MET A 1 -18.84 9.46 -9.02
C MET A 1 -18.78 8.26 -8.06
N LYS A 2 -17.60 7.85 -7.59
CA LYS A 2 -17.51 6.82 -6.54
C LYS A 2 -18.16 7.37 -5.27
N ASP A 3 -19.13 6.65 -4.71
CA ASP A 3 -19.91 7.08 -3.54
C ASP A 3 -19.04 7.27 -2.28
N ALA A 4 -19.62 7.85 -1.22
CA ALA A 4 -18.91 8.12 0.02
C ALA A 4 -18.35 6.84 0.66
N ALA A 5 -19.08 5.73 0.54
CA ALA A 5 -18.67 4.42 1.08
C ALA A 5 -17.41 3.90 0.38
N HIS A 6 -17.32 3.99 -0.95
CA HIS A 6 -16.10 3.64 -1.68
C HIS A 6 -14.92 4.50 -1.23
N ARG A 7 -15.11 5.82 -1.06
CA ARG A 7 -14.00 6.69 -0.61
C ARG A 7 -13.52 6.31 0.78
N GLN A 8 -14.44 5.96 1.70
CA GLN A 8 -14.06 5.47 3.03
C GLN A 8 -13.28 4.17 2.97
N ARG A 9 -13.76 3.17 2.22
CA ARG A 9 -13.04 1.88 2.04
C ARG A 9 -11.64 2.10 1.49
N TYR A 10 -11.49 3.00 0.52
CA TYR A 10 -10.18 3.30 -0.05
C TYR A 10 -9.25 3.99 0.96
N ARG A 11 -9.76 4.90 1.81
CA ARG A 11 -8.95 5.49 2.89
C ARG A 11 -8.45 4.42 3.86
N ASN A 12 -9.33 3.53 4.30
CA ASN A 12 -8.97 2.43 5.19
C ASN A 12 -7.91 1.50 4.56
N PHE A 13 -8.02 1.23 3.25
CA PHE A 13 -6.99 0.49 2.50
C PHE A 13 -5.62 1.18 2.54
N LEU A 14 -5.58 2.49 2.31
CA LEU A 14 -4.34 3.28 2.36
C LEU A 14 -3.73 3.34 3.78
N GLU A 15 -4.57 3.36 4.81
CA GLU A 15 -4.13 3.29 6.21
C GLU A 15 -3.52 1.92 6.51
N ARG A 16 -4.16 0.83 6.09
CA ARG A 16 -3.65 -0.54 6.23
C ARG A 16 -2.33 -0.73 5.50
N LEU A 17 -2.14 -0.15 4.32
CA LEU A 17 -0.84 -0.16 3.63
C LEU A 17 0.28 0.48 4.44
N ARG A 18 0.04 1.68 4.98
CA ARG A 18 1.02 2.36 5.85
C ARG A 18 1.30 1.52 7.10
N GLN A 19 0.25 1.03 7.75
CA GLN A 19 0.38 0.22 8.95
C GLN A 19 1.22 -1.04 8.70
N ALA A 20 0.93 -1.78 7.62
CA ALA A 20 1.68 -2.98 7.25
C ALA A 20 3.16 -2.67 7.01
N ARG A 21 3.47 -1.54 6.34
CA ARG A 21 4.86 -1.10 6.15
C ARG A 21 5.55 -0.80 7.49
N HIS A 22 4.86 -0.11 8.40
CA HIS A 22 5.40 0.22 9.72
C HIS A 22 5.59 -1.01 10.60
N ASP A 23 4.65 -1.96 10.58
CA ASP A 23 4.76 -3.24 11.29
C ASP A 23 5.96 -4.06 10.82
N ALA A 24 6.26 -4.01 9.52
CA ALA A 24 7.44 -4.64 8.93
C ALA A 24 8.75 -3.87 9.21
N GLY A 25 8.70 -2.74 9.92
CA GLY A 25 9.87 -1.92 10.25
C GLY A 25 10.52 -1.24 9.05
N LEU A 26 9.77 -1.01 7.96
CA LEU A 26 10.34 -0.51 6.70
C LEU A 26 10.06 0.97 6.46
N THR A 27 11.05 1.70 5.92
CA THR A 27 10.80 3.02 5.34
C THR A 27 10.26 2.90 3.92
N GLN A 28 9.63 3.95 3.39
CA GLN A 28 9.20 3.96 1.99
C GLN A 28 10.37 3.76 1.01
N VAL A 29 11.57 4.24 1.36
CA VAL A 29 12.80 4.05 0.56
C VAL A 29 13.18 2.57 0.53
N ASP A 30 13.10 1.87 1.66
CA ASP A 30 13.48 0.46 1.75
C ASP A 30 12.52 -0.43 0.93
N VAL A 31 11.23 -0.12 0.98
CA VAL A 31 10.22 -0.81 0.15
C VAL A 31 10.49 -0.57 -1.33
N ALA A 32 10.70 0.69 -1.71
CA ALA A 32 10.97 1.06 -3.09
C ALA A 32 12.23 0.36 -3.63
N ARG A 33 13.29 0.30 -2.83
CA ARG A 33 14.54 -0.40 -3.17
C ARG A 33 14.29 -1.90 -3.41
N ARG A 34 13.54 -2.56 -2.52
CA ARG A 34 13.23 -3.99 -2.63
C ARG A 34 12.35 -4.31 -3.85
N LEU A 35 11.42 -3.42 -4.19
CA LEU A 35 10.57 -3.56 -5.37
C LEU A 35 11.21 -3.03 -6.66
N ARG A 36 12.45 -2.52 -6.61
CA ARG A 36 13.13 -1.85 -7.74
C ARG A 36 12.28 -0.74 -8.37
N ARG A 37 11.62 0.06 -7.53
CA ARG A 37 10.80 1.22 -7.89
C ARG A 37 11.39 2.51 -7.30
N PRO A 38 11.07 3.70 -7.85
CA PRO A 38 11.38 4.96 -7.20
C PRO A 38 10.65 5.08 -5.84
N GLN A 39 11.22 5.77 -4.85
CA GLN A 39 10.53 6.01 -3.57
C GLN A 39 9.18 6.74 -3.76
N SER A 40 9.09 7.61 -4.78
CA SER A 40 7.85 8.30 -5.14
C SER A 40 6.73 7.35 -5.55
N PHE A 41 7.03 6.14 -6.02
CA PHE A 41 6.03 5.11 -6.27
C PHE A 41 5.29 4.74 -4.98
N ILE A 42 6.02 4.45 -3.90
CA ILE A 42 5.44 4.09 -2.60
C ILE A 42 4.73 5.27 -1.97
N SER A 43 5.33 6.46 -2.02
CA SER A 43 4.71 7.68 -1.49
C SER A 43 3.35 7.97 -2.16
N LYS A 44 3.29 7.89 -3.49
CA LYS A 44 2.05 8.15 -4.26
C LYS A 44 1.01 7.05 -4.06
N CYS A 45 1.44 5.81 -3.87
CA CYS A 45 0.54 4.72 -3.53
C CYS A 45 -0.08 4.95 -2.16
N GLU A 46 0.72 5.24 -1.12
CA GLU A 46 0.23 5.49 0.23
C GLU A 46 -0.65 6.75 0.30
N SER A 47 -0.31 7.84 -0.39
CA SER A 47 -1.14 9.06 -0.46
C SER A 47 -2.44 8.86 -1.25
N GLY A 48 -2.53 7.80 -2.05
CA GLY A 48 -3.69 7.51 -2.90
C GLY A 48 -3.70 8.29 -4.22
N GLU A 49 -2.66 9.09 -4.50
CA GLU A 49 -2.42 9.73 -5.79
C GLU A 49 -2.25 8.70 -6.92
N ARG A 50 -1.68 7.54 -6.59
CA ARG A 50 -1.55 6.39 -7.48
C ARG A 50 -2.37 5.22 -6.95
N ARG A 51 -3.14 4.59 -7.83
CA ARG A 51 -3.85 3.34 -7.53
C ARG A 51 -2.85 2.18 -7.56
N ILE A 52 -3.03 1.24 -6.63
CA ILE A 52 -2.33 -0.04 -6.61
C ILE A 52 -3.20 -1.07 -7.33
N ASP A 53 -2.63 -1.85 -8.23
CA ASP A 53 -3.30 -3.03 -8.79
C ASP A 53 -3.11 -4.28 -7.92
N VAL A 54 -3.78 -5.38 -8.26
CA VAL A 54 -3.76 -6.58 -7.43
C VAL A 54 -2.38 -7.26 -7.36
N ILE A 55 -1.57 -7.16 -8.41
CA ILE A 55 -0.23 -7.76 -8.45
C ILE A 55 0.72 -6.95 -7.57
N GLU A 56 0.66 -5.63 -7.67
CA GLU A 56 1.39 -4.71 -6.79
C GLU A 56 1.00 -4.88 -5.32
N LEU A 57 -0.30 -5.09 -5.04
CA LEU A 57 -0.77 -5.38 -3.69
C LEU A 57 -0.21 -6.71 -3.17
N GLU A 58 -0.14 -7.74 -4.01
CA GLU A 58 0.42 -9.04 -3.65
C GLU A 58 1.93 -8.95 -3.34
N GLU A 59 2.69 -8.20 -4.13
CA GLU A 59 4.11 -7.90 -3.86
C GLU A 59 4.29 -7.19 -2.52
N LEU A 60 3.49 -6.15 -2.26
CA LEU A 60 3.52 -5.40 -1.00
C LEU A 60 3.10 -6.27 0.18
N ALA A 61 2.05 -7.08 0.04
CA ALA A 61 1.56 -7.99 1.07
C ALA A 61 2.63 -9.01 1.48
N ARG A 62 3.29 -9.64 0.51
CA ARG A 62 4.43 -10.54 0.76
C ARG A 62 5.56 -9.81 1.48
N LEU A 63 5.92 -8.62 1.01
CA LEU A 63 7.02 -7.86 1.58
C LEU A 63 6.72 -7.36 3.01
N TYR A 64 5.46 -7.09 3.32
CA TYR A 64 5.03 -6.67 4.66
C TYR A 64 4.62 -7.83 5.57
N GLU A 65 4.77 -9.07 5.11
CA GLU A 65 4.39 -10.27 5.85
C GLU A 65 2.93 -10.25 6.32
N LYS A 66 2.02 -9.74 5.46
CA LYS A 66 0.58 -9.70 5.71
C LYS A 66 -0.17 -10.57 4.70
N PRO A 67 -1.22 -11.29 5.12
CA PRO A 67 -2.14 -11.92 4.16
C PRO A 67 -2.94 -10.84 3.39
N LEU A 68 -3.39 -11.14 2.17
CA LEU A 68 -4.12 -10.17 1.34
C LEU A 68 -5.41 -9.64 1.98
N ASN A 69 -6.10 -10.48 2.76
CA ASN A 69 -7.29 -10.09 3.52
C ASN A 69 -7.01 -9.06 4.63
N PHE A 70 -5.75 -8.77 4.94
CA PHE A 70 -5.40 -7.65 5.80
C PHE A 70 -5.74 -6.30 5.17
N PHE A 71 -5.82 -6.20 3.83
CA PHE A 71 -5.98 -4.93 3.12
C PHE A 71 -7.42 -4.66 2.63
N VAL A 72 -8.27 -5.70 2.56
CA VAL A 72 -9.63 -5.63 1.97
C VAL A 72 -10.73 -5.80 2.99
#